data_AF-A0A662DUE6-F1
#
_entry.id   AF-A0A662DUE6-F1
#
_cell.length_a   1.000
_cell.length_b   1.000
_cell.length_c   1.000
_cell.angle_alpha   90.00
_cell.angle_beta   90.00
_cell.angle_gamma   90.00
#
_symmetry.space_group_name_H-M   'P 1'
#
loop_
_entity.id
_entity.type
_entity.pdbx_description
1 polymer ?
#
loop_
_entity_poly.entity_id
_entity_poly.type
_entity_poly.pdbx_seq_one_letter_code
_entity_poly.pdbx_strand_id
1 'polypeptide(L)'
;MSSEQDIFFDPWLKKCGDVKAVPSDAEFLCAFELDLCIDEIPVSTYLRQTETRYELWTEWEDGCGVVVSIPKKSSLKASPGVLFDHYFRSIAGFERPGTFLRSGLVTEPEYTQIYATIKFEREAARREALESRTEIVDVAEELGLHPRPTGGGADQWMADCPGTKHHLYVVSSTNSFGCGYCRRKGGANELRAFVEDRRIKDKQRRNQL
;
A
#
# COMPACT_ATOMS: atom_id res chain seq x y z
N MET A 1 -22.95 9.98 21.74
CA MET A 1 -22.32 8.75 22.26
C MET A 1 -21.45 8.17 21.15
N SER A 2 -20.17 7.91 21.48
CA SER A 2 -19.05 7.40 20.66
C SER A 2 -18.43 8.32 19.60
N SER A 3 -17.64 9.31 20.04
CA SER A 3 -16.67 10.03 19.20
C SER A 3 -15.21 9.83 19.66
N GLU A 4 -14.97 8.84 20.52
CA GLU A 4 -13.65 8.26 20.73
C GLU A 4 -13.51 7.15 19.67
N GLN A 5 -12.44 7.13 18.83
CA GLN A 5 -11.62 5.93 18.55
C GLN A 5 -10.90 5.83 17.19
N ASP A 6 -11.21 6.62 16.16
CA ASP A 6 -10.65 6.28 14.84
C ASP A 6 -9.23 6.81 14.57
N ILE A 7 -8.32 5.86 14.26
CA ILE A 7 -7.04 6.11 13.62
C ILE A 7 -7.33 6.70 12.25
N PHE A 8 -6.79 7.89 11.99
CA PHE A 8 -6.83 8.49 10.66
C PHE A 8 -5.62 8.05 9.86
N PHE A 9 -5.86 7.70 8.60
CA PHE A 9 -4.85 7.19 7.69
C PHE A 9 -5.13 7.67 6.26
N ASP A 10 -4.18 8.41 5.70
CA ASP A 10 -4.24 8.96 4.34
C ASP A 10 -2.83 9.15 3.76
N PRO A 11 -2.13 8.04 3.43
CA PRO A 11 -0.76 8.09 2.94
C PRO A 11 -0.62 8.79 1.59
N TRP A 12 -1.75 9.00 0.90
CA TRP A 12 -1.83 9.62 -0.42
C TRP A 12 -2.37 11.05 -0.40
N LEU A 13 -2.57 11.62 0.79
CA LEU A 13 -3.16 12.95 1.00
C LEU A 13 -4.45 13.21 0.18
N LYS A 14 -5.27 12.17 -0.07
CA LYS A 14 -6.51 12.30 -0.84
C LYS A 14 -7.61 13.06 -0.10
N LYS A 15 -7.45 13.22 1.22
CA LYS A 15 -8.40 13.83 2.14
C LYS A 15 -7.85 15.09 2.81
N CYS A 16 -6.56 15.40 2.64
CA CYS A 16 -6.04 16.70 3.03
C CYS A 16 -6.60 17.74 2.06
N GLY A 17 -7.35 18.72 2.58
CA GLY A 17 -7.82 19.87 1.81
C GLY A 17 -6.66 20.81 1.45
N ASP A 18 -6.92 22.12 1.38
CA ASP A 18 -5.91 23.15 1.09
C ASP A 18 -4.92 23.38 2.25
N VAL A 19 -4.24 22.34 2.71
CA VAL A 19 -3.17 22.45 3.70
C VAL A 19 -1.93 23.02 3.00
N LYS A 20 -1.51 24.22 3.42
CA LYS A 20 -0.44 24.97 2.75
C LYS A 20 0.93 24.83 3.38
N ALA A 21 1.01 24.36 4.63
CA ALA A 21 2.27 24.21 5.35
C ALA A 21 2.14 23.21 6.50
N VAL A 22 3.26 22.58 6.84
CA VAL A 22 3.40 21.81 8.08
C VAL A 22 3.24 22.75 9.29
N PRO A 23 2.52 22.33 10.35
CA PRO A 23 2.38 23.14 11.55
C PRO A 23 3.71 23.49 12.21
N SER A 24 3.85 24.72 12.71
CA SER A 24 5.10 25.22 13.29
C SER A 24 5.51 24.54 14.60
N ASP A 25 4.59 23.85 15.25
CA ASP A 25 4.78 23.03 16.45
C ASP A 25 5.13 21.57 16.12
N ALA A 26 5.29 21.22 14.85
CA ALA A 26 5.75 19.90 14.43
C ALA A 26 7.28 19.80 14.49
N GLU A 27 7.77 18.68 15.00
CA GLU A 27 9.20 18.39 15.11
C GLU A 27 9.66 17.61 13.88
N PHE A 28 10.78 18.02 13.28
CA PHE A 28 11.35 17.34 12.12
C PHE A 28 11.78 15.90 12.47
N LEU A 29 11.26 14.94 11.72
CA LEU A 29 11.48 13.51 11.95
C LEU A 29 12.68 13.02 11.15
N CYS A 30 12.59 13.03 9.83
CA CYS A 30 13.68 12.80 8.88
C CYS A 30 13.25 13.20 7.46
N ALA A 31 14.19 13.21 6.53
CA ALA A 31 13.93 13.31 5.10
C ALA A 31 14.57 12.16 4.34
N PHE A 32 13.89 11.70 3.28
CA PHE A 32 14.30 10.59 2.43
C PHE A 32 13.68 10.75 1.04
N GLU A 33 14.20 10.03 0.06
CA GLU A 33 13.61 9.95 -1.28
C GLU A 33 12.50 8.91 -1.30
N LEU A 34 11.43 9.20 -2.01
CA LEU A 34 10.33 8.29 -2.29
C LEU A 34 10.42 7.89 -3.77
N ASP A 35 10.74 6.63 -4.03
CA ASP A 35 10.84 6.07 -5.37
C ASP A 35 9.44 5.71 -5.89
N LEU A 36 9.01 6.45 -6.91
CA LEU A 36 7.73 6.32 -7.62
C LEU A 36 7.86 5.54 -8.92
N CYS A 37 8.84 4.64 -9.05
CA CYS A 37 9.21 3.89 -10.25
C CYS A 37 9.71 4.72 -11.45
N ILE A 38 9.24 5.96 -11.61
CA ILE A 38 9.61 6.89 -12.69
C ILE A 38 10.35 8.12 -12.20
N ASP A 39 10.35 8.36 -10.88
CA ASP A 39 10.92 9.55 -10.26
C ASP A 39 11.28 9.27 -8.80
N GLU A 40 12.15 10.11 -8.25
CA GLU A 40 12.57 10.10 -6.85
C GLU A 40 12.15 11.44 -6.24
N ILE A 41 11.13 11.41 -5.36
CA ILE A 41 10.62 12.63 -4.74
C ILE A 41 11.22 12.78 -3.34
N PRO A 42 11.94 13.88 -3.03
CA PRO A 42 12.35 14.17 -1.67
C PRO A 42 11.12 14.44 -0.79
N VAL A 43 10.98 13.66 0.28
CA VAL A 43 9.92 13.82 1.28
C VAL A 43 10.54 14.12 2.63
N SER A 44 10.04 15.17 3.28
CA SER A 44 10.30 15.46 4.68
C SER A 44 9.13 15.00 5.53
N THR A 45 9.43 14.42 6.70
CA THR A 45 8.41 13.99 7.67
C THR A 45 8.56 14.72 8.99
N TYR A 46 7.43 14.91 9.67
CA TYR A 46 7.36 15.63 10.93
C TYR A 46 6.43 14.94 11.90
N LEU A 47 6.80 14.92 13.18
CA LEU A 47 5.95 14.47 14.27
C LEU A 47 5.32 15.68 14.94
N ARG A 48 3.99 15.73 14.99
CA ARG A 48 3.27 16.72 15.77
C ARG A 48 2.50 16.06 16.89
N GLN A 49 2.65 16.60 18.10
CA GLN A 49 1.93 16.13 19.27
C GLN A 49 0.89 17.18 19.68
N THR A 50 -0.38 16.84 19.57
CA THR A 50 -1.47 17.68 20.09
C THR A 50 -1.86 17.23 21.50
N GLU A 51 -2.80 17.92 22.13
CA GLU A 51 -3.34 17.49 23.43
C GLU A 51 -3.93 16.07 23.37
N THR A 52 -4.46 15.66 22.21
CA THR A 52 -5.25 14.43 22.09
C THR A 52 -4.68 13.41 21.12
N ARG A 53 -3.74 13.79 20.23
CA ARG A 53 -3.26 12.93 19.14
C ARG A 53 -1.75 13.04 18.91
N TYR A 54 -1.22 12.01 18.26
CA TYR A 54 0.06 12.04 17.58
C TYR A 54 -0.19 12.04 16.08
N GLU A 55 0.44 12.95 15.37
CA GLU A 55 0.26 13.16 13.93
C GLU A 55 1.59 13.02 13.21
N LEU A 56 1.63 12.19 12.18
CA LEU A 56 2.72 12.15 11.22
C LEU A 56 2.33 13.00 10.02
N TRP A 57 3.15 14.00 9.77
CA TRP A 57 3.04 14.92 8.65
C TRP A 57 4.10 14.60 7.61
N THR A 58 3.75 14.82 6.35
CA THR A 58 4.66 14.76 5.20
C THR A 58 4.66 16.11 4.48
N GLU A 59 5.78 16.44 3.86
CA GLU A 59 5.97 17.60 3.00
C GLU A 59 6.89 17.21 1.84
N TRP A 60 6.51 17.62 0.64
CA TRP A 60 7.30 17.54 -0.59
C TRP A 60 7.05 18.81 -1.42
N GLU A 61 7.69 18.94 -2.58
CA GLU A 61 7.67 20.16 -3.40
C GLU A 61 6.26 20.73 -3.65
N ASP A 62 5.30 19.85 -3.97
CA ASP A 62 3.95 20.22 -4.39
C ASP A 62 2.88 20.07 -3.29
N GLY A 63 3.23 19.67 -2.06
CA GLY A 63 2.22 19.39 -1.07
C GLY A 63 2.71 19.05 0.33
N CYS A 64 1.81 19.23 1.30
CA CYS A 64 2.00 18.78 2.66
C CYS A 64 0.68 18.33 3.28
N GLY A 65 0.77 17.47 4.29
CA GLY A 65 -0.43 17.01 4.99
C GLY A 65 -0.17 15.92 6.00
N VAL A 66 -1.20 15.63 6.78
CA VAL A 66 -1.19 14.55 7.77
C VAL A 66 -1.46 13.22 7.07
N VAL A 67 -0.52 12.27 7.20
CA VAL A 67 -0.63 10.93 6.60
C VAL A 67 -1.12 9.90 7.62
N VAL A 68 -0.82 10.12 8.90
CA VAL A 68 -1.25 9.26 10.01
C VAL A 68 -1.63 10.14 11.19
N SER A 69 -2.75 9.87 11.84
CA SER A 69 -3.09 10.51 13.11
C SER A 69 -3.73 9.53 14.09
N ILE A 70 -3.09 9.34 15.23
CA ILE A 70 -3.44 8.32 16.24
C ILE A 70 -3.84 9.00 17.55
N PRO A 71 -4.98 8.62 18.18
CA PRO A 71 -5.34 9.12 19.50
C PRO A 71 -4.34 8.70 20.59
N LYS A 72 -4.00 9.62 21.51
CA LYS A 72 -3.12 9.34 22.66
C LYS A 72 -3.65 8.25 23.60
N LYS A 73 -4.98 8.08 23.65
CA LYS A 73 -5.65 7.03 24.43
C LYS A 73 -5.60 5.64 23.77
N SER A 74 -5.09 5.53 22.54
CA SER A 74 -4.96 4.23 21.89
C SER A 74 -3.90 3.38 22.59
N SER A 75 -3.99 2.06 22.45
CA SER A 75 -2.98 1.12 22.97
C SER A 75 -1.64 1.20 22.23
N LEU A 76 -1.58 1.93 21.11
CA LEU A 76 -0.37 2.15 20.33
C LEU A 76 0.50 3.20 21.02
N LYS A 77 1.69 2.80 21.47
CA LYS A 77 2.73 3.76 21.83
C LYS A 77 3.17 4.48 20.55
N ALA A 78 2.79 5.74 20.41
CA ALA A 78 3.29 6.57 19.31
C ALA A 78 4.71 7.03 19.62
N SER A 79 5.69 6.20 19.28
CA SER A 79 7.05 6.70 19.07
C SER A 79 7.18 7.23 17.64
N PRO A 80 8.11 8.18 17.39
CA PRO A 80 8.60 8.53 16.06
C PRO A 80 8.69 7.33 15.11
N GLY A 81 9.39 6.26 15.53
CA GLY A 81 9.59 5.06 14.73
C GLY A 81 8.31 4.27 14.43
N VAL A 82 7.34 4.21 15.34
CA VAL A 82 6.09 3.46 15.14
C VAL A 82 5.20 4.14 14.10
N LEU A 83 5.03 5.47 14.18
CA LEU A 83 4.24 6.20 13.19
C LEU A 83 4.89 6.14 11.81
N PHE A 84 6.22 6.24 11.77
CA PHE A 84 7.01 6.16 10.57
C PHE A 84 6.95 4.76 9.91
N ASP A 85 7.07 3.70 10.71
CA ASP A 85 6.88 2.31 10.28
C ASP A 85 5.47 2.10 9.70
N HIS A 86 4.42 2.59 10.38
CA HIS A 86 3.05 2.54 9.87
C HIS A 86 2.88 3.23 8.51
N TYR A 87 3.48 4.41 8.34
CA TYR A 87 3.46 5.11 7.06
C TYR A 87 4.17 4.29 5.98
N PHE A 88 5.39 3.82 6.24
CA PHE A 88 6.17 3.03 5.28
C PHE A 88 5.47 1.76 4.83
N ARG A 89 4.85 1.04 5.76
CA ARG A 89 4.08 -0.17 5.45
C ARG A 89 2.94 0.09 4.47
N SER A 90 2.36 1.29 4.49
CA SER A 90 1.25 1.62 3.61
C SER A 90 1.62 2.08 2.21
N ILE A 91 2.77 2.73 2.07
CA ILE A 91 3.25 3.21 0.78
C ILE A 91 4.02 2.11 0.03
N ALA A 92 4.65 1.16 0.74
CA ALA A 92 5.55 0.11 0.23
C ALA A 92 4.99 -0.84 -0.86
N GLY A 93 3.71 -0.73 -1.24
CA GLY A 93 3.10 -1.44 -2.37
C GLY A 93 3.02 -0.64 -3.68
N PHE A 94 3.14 0.67 -3.61
CA PHE A 94 3.04 1.61 -4.73
C PHE A 94 4.29 2.46 -4.89
N GLU A 95 4.97 2.74 -3.77
CA GLU A 95 6.13 3.61 -3.68
C GLU A 95 7.13 2.99 -2.70
N ARG A 96 8.42 3.19 -2.94
CA ARG A 96 9.45 2.62 -2.08
C ARG A 96 10.18 3.74 -1.37
N PRO A 97 10.32 3.67 -0.04
CA PRO A 97 11.34 4.45 0.63
C PRO A 97 12.70 4.17 -0.03
N GLY A 98 13.33 5.23 -0.51
CA GLY A 98 14.60 5.26 -1.21
C GLY A 98 15.71 5.76 -0.29
N THR A 99 16.56 6.63 -0.82
CA THR A 99 17.76 7.13 -0.14
C THR A 99 17.40 7.96 1.08
N PHE A 100 18.12 7.77 2.19
CA PHE A 100 18.02 8.66 3.34
C PHE A 100 18.74 9.98 3.05
N LEU A 101 18.08 11.12 3.32
CA LEU A 101 18.62 12.44 3.00
C LEU A 101 19.08 13.20 4.24
N ARG A 102 18.30 13.16 5.32
CA ARG A 102 18.58 13.99 6.51
C ARG A 102 17.95 13.45 7.79
N SER A 103 18.74 13.45 8.87
CA SER A 103 18.29 13.10 10.22
C SER A 103 17.54 14.23 10.92
N GLY A 104 16.51 13.84 11.67
CA GLY A 104 15.85 14.64 12.70
C GLY A 104 15.72 13.82 13.98
N LEU A 105 14.50 13.65 14.48
CA LEU A 105 14.21 12.71 15.56
C LEU A 105 14.42 11.23 15.19
N VAL A 106 14.41 10.89 13.90
CA VAL A 106 14.81 9.58 13.37
C VAL A 106 16.18 9.71 12.70
N THR A 107 17.10 8.86 13.12
CA THR A 107 18.46 8.77 12.60
C THR A 107 18.54 7.86 11.37
N GLU A 108 19.60 7.98 10.58
CA GLU A 108 19.85 7.10 9.43
C GLU A 108 19.90 5.60 9.80
N PRO A 109 20.53 5.18 10.91
CA PRO A 109 20.48 3.77 11.32
C PRO A 109 19.06 3.30 11.67
N GLU A 110 18.26 4.13 12.34
CA GLU A 110 16.86 3.79 12.65
C GLU A 110 16.01 3.68 11.39
N TYR A 111 16.15 4.64 10.47
CA TYR A 111 15.53 4.60 9.15
C TYR A 111 15.87 3.31 8.40
N THR A 112 17.17 3.01 8.31
CA THR A 112 17.70 1.85 7.58
C THR A 112 17.19 0.56 8.20
N GLN A 113 17.14 0.48 9.53
CA GLN A 113 16.63 -0.68 10.24
C GLN A 113 15.13 -0.89 9.99
N ILE A 114 14.31 0.16 10.05
CA ILE A 114 12.87 0.10 9.75
C ILE A 114 12.65 -0.37 8.31
N TYR A 115 13.35 0.25 7.35
CA TYR A 115 13.25 -0.13 5.94
C TYR A 115 13.67 -1.59 5.68
N ALA A 116 14.81 -2.01 6.25
CA ALA A 116 15.30 -3.38 6.12
C ALA A 116 14.33 -4.40 6.72
N THR A 117 13.71 -4.07 7.85
CA THR A 117 12.71 -4.91 8.53
C THR A 117 11.48 -5.10 7.64
N ILE A 118 10.90 -4.00 7.15
CA ILE A 118 9.73 -4.05 6.25
C ILE A 118 10.06 -4.84 4.99
N LYS A 119 11.24 -4.60 4.37
CA LYS A 119 11.67 -5.34 3.19
C LYS A 119 11.76 -6.84 3.46
N PHE A 120 12.39 -7.23 4.58
CA PHE A 120 12.54 -8.63 4.97
C PHE A 120 11.19 -9.32 5.19
N GLU A 121 10.27 -8.67 5.92
CA GLU A 121 8.92 -9.19 6.17
C GLU A 121 8.13 -9.38 4.87
N ARG A 122 8.23 -8.44 3.92
CA ARG A 122 7.56 -8.56 2.62
C ARG A 122 8.13 -9.72 1.80
N GLU A 123 9.45 -9.91 1.79
CA GLU A 123 10.07 -11.05 1.11
C GLU A 123 9.72 -12.38 1.79
N ALA A 124 9.63 -12.41 3.12
CA ALA A 124 9.13 -13.57 3.86
C ALA A 124 7.68 -13.90 3.46
N ALA A 125 6.79 -12.90 3.44
CA ALA A 125 5.40 -13.06 3.02
C ALA A 125 5.28 -13.54 1.56
N ARG A 126 6.14 -13.07 0.65
CA ARG A 126 6.18 -13.57 -0.74
C ARG A 126 6.57 -15.04 -0.81
N ARG A 127 7.58 -15.47 -0.04
CA ARG A 127 7.99 -16.89 0.01
C ARG A 127 6.90 -17.77 0.60
N GLU A 128 6.30 -17.36 1.71
CA GLU A 128 5.21 -18.10 2.34
C GLU A 128 3.99 -18.22 1.41
N ALA A 129 3.67 -17.15 0.67
CA ALA A 129 2.63 -17.20 -0.36
C ALA A 129 2.95 -18.27 -1.42
N LEU A 130 4.17 -18.29 -1.95
CA LEU A 130 4.59 -19.29 -2.94
C LEU A 130 4.54 -20.72 -2.41
N GLU A 131 4.80 -20.93 -1.12
CA GLU A 131 4.73 -22.24 -0.47
C GLU A 131 3.28 -22.68 -0.16
N SER A 132 2.34 -21.74 -0.04
CA SER A 132 0.94 -21.96 0.34
C SER A 132 -0.06 -21.67 -0.79
N ARG A 133 0.29 -22.04 -2.02
CA ARG A 133 -0.57 -21.86 -3.20
C ARG A 133 -1.92 -22.56 -3.03
N THR A 134 -2.98 -21.88 -3.47
CA THR A 134 -4.36 -22.40 -3.42
C THR A 134 -4.97 -22.46 -4.81
N GLU A 135 -6.13 -23.12 -4.91
CA GLU A 135 -6.85 -23.36 -6.17
C GLU A 135 -7.02 -22.10 -7.02
N ILE A 136 -7.44 -20.96 -6.45
CA ILE A 136 -7.63 -19.70 -7.21
C ILE A 136 -6.33 -19.21 -7.86
N VAL A 137 -5.18 -19.45 -7.23
CA VAL A 137 -3.87 -19.08 -7.76
C VAL A 137 -3.52 -19.98 -8.93
N ASP A 138 -3.72 -21.29 -8.79
CA ASP A 138 -3.48 -22.26 -9.86
C ASP A 138 -4.41 -22.01 -11.06
N VAL A 139 -5.69 -21.75 -10.82
CA VAL A 139 -6.65 -21.34 -11.86
C VAL A 139 -6.20 -20.07 -12.56
N ALA A 140 -5.72 -19.06 -11.84
CA ALA A 140 -5.23 -17.83 -12.44
C ALA A 140 -4.00 -18.09 -13.33
N GLU A 141 -3.10 -18.98 -12.93
CA GLU A 141 -1.94 -19.38 -13.73
C GLU A 141 -2.35 -20.16 -14.99
N GLU A 142 -3.24 -21.14 -14.87
CA GLU A 142 -3.80 -21.89 -16.02
C GLU A 142 -4.48 -21.00 -17.05
N LEU A 143 -5.15 -19.93 -16.57
CA LEU A 143 -5.83 -18.95 -17.41
C LEU A 143 -4.86 -17.94 -18.06
N GLY A 144 -3.57 -18.01 -17.75
CA GLY A 144 -2.53 -17.13 -18.28
C GLY A 144 -2.58 -15.72 -17.68
N LEU A 145 -3.02 -15.58 -16.43
CA LEU A 145 -3.15 -14.29 -15.74
C LEU A 145 -1.90 -13.89 -14.93
N HIS A 146 -0.82 -14.68 -14.98
CA HIS A 146 0.47 -14.39 -14.33
C HIS A 146 0.35 -13.97 -12.85
N PRO A 147 -0.22 -14.82 -11.98
CA PRO A 147 -0.36 -14.48 -10.56
C PRO A 147 1.01 -14.32 -9.89
N ARG A 148 1.16 -13.26 -9.09
CA ARG A 148 2.37 -12.97 -8.32
C ARG A 148 2.03 -12.50 -6.90
N PRO A 149 2.78 -12.95 -5.87
CA PRO A 149 2.59 -12.46 -4.51
C PRO A 149 2.91 -10.96 -4.39
N THR A 150 2.10 -10.22 -3.65
CA THR A 150 2.29 -8.78 -3.44
C THR A 150 3.32 -8.46 -2.35
N GLY A 151 3.51 -9.39 -1.41
CA GLY A 151 4.26 -9.20 -0.18
C GLY A 151 3.52 -8.39 0.90
N GLY A 152 2.24 -8.04 0.69
CA GLY A 152 1.40 -7.39 1.71
C GLY A 152 0.86 -8.36 2.77
N GLY A 153 0.89 -9.65 2.47
CA GLY A 153 0.53 -10.77 3.35
C GLY A 153 0.80 -12.09 2.62
N ALA A 154 0.90 -13.19 3.37
CA ALA A 154 1.13 -14.53 2.80
C ALA A 154 -0.01 -14.99 1.89
N ASP A 155 -1.19 -14.38 2.00
CA ASP A 155 -2.37 -14.72 1.22
C ASP A 155 -2.69 -13.69 0.11
N GLN A 156 -1.89 -12.65 -0.05
CA GLN A 156 -2.20 -11.52 -0.94
C GLN A 156 -1.45 -11.60 -2.26
N TRP A 157 -2.21 -11.78 -3.33
CA TRP A 157 -1.72 -11.95 -4.69
C TRP A 157 -2.31 -10.89 -5.64
N MET A 158 -1.59 -10.66 -6.73
CA MET A 158 -2.04 -9.84 -7.86
C MET A 158 -1.89 -10.64 -9.15
N ALA A 159 -2.81 -10.48 -10.09
CA ALA A 159 -2.75 -11.09 -11.41
C ALA A 159 -3.22 -10.08 -12.48
N ASP A 160 -2.89 -10.34 -13.74
CA ASP A 160 -3.35 -9.56 -14.88
C ASP A 160 -4.86 -9.70 -15.04
N CYS A 161 -5.55 -8.58 -15.27
CA CYS A 161 -6.99 -8.65 -15.54
C CYS A 161 -7.24 -8.99 -17.02
N PRO A 162 -8.12 -9.97 -17.34
CA PRO A 162 -8.16 -10.57 -18.67
C PRO A 162 -8.53 -9.56 -19.76
N GLY A 163 -7.67 -9.45 -20.78
CA GLY A 163 -7.87 -8.57 -21.95
C GLY A 163 -7.71 -7.07 -21.65
N THR A 164 -7.07 -6.69 -20.55
CA THR A 164 -6.89 -5.29 -20.14
C THR A 164 -5.47 -5.02 -19.64
N LYS A 165 -5.14 -3.75 -19.35
CA LYS A 165 -3.83 -3.34 -18.80
C LYS A 165 -3.81 -3.23 -17.27
N HIS A 166 -4.95 -3.32 -16.60
CA HIS A 166 -5.01 -3.21 -15.15
C HIS A 166 -4.94 -4.59 -14.49
N HIS A 167 -4.75 -4.61 -13.17
CA HIS A 167 -4.65 -5.84 -12.41
C HIS A 167 -5.97 -6.22 -11.72
N LEU A 168 -6.04 -7.46 -11.27
CA LEU A 168 -6.99 -7.94 -10.27
C LEU A 168 -6.21 -8.44 -9.04
N TYR A 169 -6.87 -8.47 -7.90
CA TYR A 169 -6.31 -8.98 -6.65
C TYR A 169 -6.89 -10.35 -6.35
N VAL A 170 -6.06 -11.24 -5.81
CA VAL A 170 -6.41 -12.60 -5.40
C VAL A 170 -6.06 -12.75 -3.93
N VAL A 171 -6.98 -13.33 -3.15
CA VAL A 171 -6.81 -13.62 -1.73
C VAL A 171 -6.88 -15.14 -1.56
N SER A 172 -5.73 -15.77 -1.36
CA SER A 172 -5.61 -17.24 -1.36
C SER A 172 -6.33 -17.88 -0.17
N SER A 173 -6.30 -17.22 1.01
CA SER A 173 -6.95 -17.66 2.25
C SER A 173 -8.47 -17.81 2.15
N THR A 174 -9.09 -17.03 1.27
CA THR A 174 -10.53 -17.08 0.98
C THR A 174 -10.86 -17.65 -0.40
N ASN A 175 -9.83 -18.12 -1.11
CA ASN A 175 -9.93 -18.69 -2.46
C ASN A 175 -10.72 -17.77 -3.42
N SER A 176 -10.47 -16.46 -3.34
CA SER A 176 -11.29 -15.43 -4.00
C SER A 176 -10.47 -14.41 -4.80
N PHE A 177 -11.11 -13.75 -5.75
CA PHE A 177 -10.55 -12.64 -6.52
C PHE A 177 -11.46 -11.41 -6.52
N GLY A 178 -10.88 -10.25 -6.80
CA GLY A 178 -11.59 -9.00 -7.00
C GLY A 178 -10.87 -8.06 -7.96
N CYS A 179 -11.63 -7.42 -8.85
CA CYS A 179 -11.16 -6.35 -9.71
C CYS A 179 -12.04 -5.11 -9.53
N GLY A 180 -11.49 -4.06 -8.92
CA GLY A 180 -12.20 -2.80 -8.68
C GLY A 180 -12.62 -2.09 -9.97
N TYR A 181 -11.76 -2.11 -11.00
CA TYR A 181 -12.05 -1.49 -12.30
C TYR A 181 -13.21 -2.18 -13.03
N CYS A 182 -13.17 -3.52 -13.13
CA CYS A 182 -14.23 -4.29 -13.78
C CYS A 182 -15.46 -4.51 -12.88
N ARG A 183 -15.39 -4.15 -11.60
CA ARG A 183 -16.41 -4.43 -10.56
C ARG A 183 -16.83 -5.92 -10.53
N ARG A 184 -15.86 -6.82 -10.72
CA ARG A 184 -16.07 -8.28 -10.66
C ARG A 184 -15.31 -8.88 -9.49
N LYS A 185 -15.91 -9.89 -8.87
CA LYS A 185 -15.34 -10.69 -7.78
C LYS A 185 -15.96 -12.08 -7.78
N GLY A 186 -15.32 -13.03 -7.11
CA GLY A 186 -15.82 -14.40 -6.95
C GLY A 186 -14.71 -15.38 -6.60
N GLY A 187 -14.98 -16.68 -6.71
CA GLY A 187 -13.99 -17.74 -6.57
C GLY A 187 -13.44 -18.21 -7.91
N ALA A 188 -12.86 -19.41 -7.92
CA ALA A 188 -12.19 -19.98 -9.09
C ALA A 188 -13.13 -20.13 -10.30
N ASN A 189 -14.37 -20.59 -10.08
CA ASN A 189 -15.35 -20.77 -11.14
C ASN A 189 -15.78 -19.43 -11.77
N GLU A 190 -16.00 -18.40 -10.94
CA GLU A 190 -16.32 -17.07 -11.43
C GLU A 190 -15.14 -16.43 -12.18
N LEU A 191 -13.90 -16.75 -11.80
CA LEU A 191 -12.71 -16.30 -12.52
C LEU A 191 -12.62 -16.95 -13.90
N ARG A 192 -12.85 -18.27 -14.00
CA ARG A 192 -12.92 -18.98 -15.30
C ARG A 192 -14.00 -18.39 -16.19
N ALA A 193 -15.21 -18.21 -15.67
CA ALA A 193 -16.31 -17.60 -16.40
C ALA A 193 -15.96 -16.16 -16.86
N PHE A 194 -15.29 -15.38 -16.01
CA PHE A 194 -14.87 -14.03 -16.36
C PHE A 194 -13.87 -14.00 -17.52
N VAL A 195 -12.88 -14.89 -17.54
CA VAL A 195 -11.93 -14.99 -18.65
C VAL A 195 -12.63 -15.40 -19.93
N GLU A 196 -13.56 -16.36 -19.86
CA GLU A 196 -14.28 -16.82 -21.04
C GLU A 196 -15.19 -15.73 -21.62
N ASP A 197 -15.92 -15.00 -20.78
CA ASP A 197 -16.71 -13.83 -21.19
C ASP A 197 -15.87 -12.81 -21.99
N ARG A 198 -14.62 -12.59 -21.57
CA ARG A 198 -13.68 -11.68 -22.25
C ARG A 198 -13.23 -12.24 -23.59
N ARG A 199 -12.88 -13.53 -23.66
CA ARG A 199 -12.48 -14.21 -24.90
C ARG A 199 -13.60 -14.19 -25.95
N ILE A 200 -14.84 -14.43 -25.54
CA ILE A 200 -16.02 -14.38 -26.44
C ILE A 200 -16.21 -12.97 -27.01
N LYS A 201 -16.17 -11.95 -26.15
CA LYS A 201 -16.31 -10.55 -26.57
C LYS A 201 -15.21 -10.11 -27.54
N ASP A 202 -13.96 -10.52 -27.29
CA ASP A 202 -12.84 -10.21 -28.17
C ASP A 202 -12.96 -10.90 -29.53
N LYS A 203 -13.42 -12.16 -29.58
CA LYS A 203 -13.71 -12.87 -30.85
C LYS A 203 -14.82 -12.16 -31.64
N GLN A 204 -15.92 -11.78 -30.99
CA GLN A 204 -17.01 -11.06 -31.63
C GLN A 204 -16.55 -9.72 -32.22
N ARG A 205 -15.70 -8.97 -31.50
CA ARG A 205 -15.14 -7.70 -31.99
C ARG A 205 -14.26 -7.88 -33.22
N ARG A 206 -13.46 -8.96 -33.27
CA ARG A 206 -12.59 -9.25 -34.42
C ARG A 206 -13.37 -9.70 -35.66
N ASN A 207 -14.50 -10.37 -35.49
CA ASN A 207 -15.33 -10.84 -36.61
C ASN A 207 -16.22 -9.74 -37.23
N GLN A 208 -16.23 -8.53 -36.65
CA GLN A 208 -16.98 -7.37 -37.14
C GLN A 208 -16.09 -6.33 -37.84
N LEU A 209 -14.78 -6.57 -37.89
CA LEU A 209 -13.76 -5.77 -38.57
C LEU A 209 -13.26 -6.52 -39.80
#